data_AF-A0A7X7F2A6-F1
#
_entry.id   AF-A0A7X7F2A6-F1
#
_cell.length_a   1.000
_cell.length_b   1.000
_cell.length_c   1.000
_cell.angle_alpha   90.00
_cell.angle_beta   90.00
_cell.angle_gamma   90.00
#
_symmetry.space_group_name_H-M   'P 1'
#
loop_
_entity.id
_entity.type
_entity.pdbx_description
1 polymer ?
#
loop_
_entity_poly.entity_id
_entity_poly.type
_entity_poly.pdbx_seq_one_letter_code
_entity_poly.pdbx_strand_id
1 'polypeptide(L)'
;MAKANKKPPSKSKTLKATFTPGFLADMDSRVAFVKAMKTNYREITDDLGGEDSLSHVKRVLAQKFVWLSAILTTIEADMSNGKIDKATAMGSWVQSLNALSGLASKLGLERKTGSTPWVRSLK
;
A
#
# COMPACT_ATOMS: atom_id res chain seq x y z
N MET A 1 15.77 -52.02 -14.10
CA MET A 1 14.45 -51.61 -13.57
C MET A 1 14.55 -50.16 -13.09
N ALA A 2 14.01 -49.19 -13.84
CA ALA A 2 14.05 -47.77 -13.48
C ALA A 2 12.74 -47.37 -12.77
N LYS A 3 12.83 -46.78 -11.58
CA LYS A 3 11.67 -46.26 -10.83
C LYS A 3 11.28 -44.89 -11.39
N ALA A 4 10.04 -44.76 -11.87
CA ALA A 4 9.48 -43.51 -12.33
C ALA A 4 9.21 -42.56 -11.15
N ASN A 5 9.87 -41.40 -11.17
CA ASN A 5 9.70 -40.33 -10.19
C ASN A 5 8.43 -39.52 -10.51
N LYS A 6 7.35 -39.68 -9.73
CA LYS A 6 6.11 -38.88 -9.89
C LYS A 6 6.31 -37.49 -9.27
N LYS A 7 6.36 -36.46 -10.12
CA LYS A 7 6.37 -35.04 -9.74
C LYS A 7 5.04 -34.67 -9.04
N PRO A 8 5.03 -33.96 -7.89
CA PRO A 8 3.80 -33.56 -7.23
C PRO A 8 3.02 -32.50 -8.05
N PRO A 9 1.68 -32.46 -7.94
CA PRO A 9 0.85 -31.58 -8.74
C PRO A 9 1.10 -30.11 -8.38
N SER A 10 1.36 -29.31 -9.43
CA SER A 10 1.45 -27.85 -9.38
C SER A 10 0.13 -27.26 -8.87
N LYS A 11 0.16 -26.53 -7.75
CA LYS A 11 -1.02 -25.79 -7.25
C LYS A 11 -1.37 -24.71 -8.27
N SER A 12 -2.45 -24.92 -9.02
CA SER A 12 -3.02 -23.89 -9.90
C SER A 12 -3.39 -22.67 -9.06
N LYS A 13 -2.73 -21.54 -9.31
CA LYS A 13 -3.12 -20.22 -8.78
C LYS A 13 -4.33 -19.72 -9.55
N THR A 14 -5.46 -20.41 -9.43
CA THR A 14 -6.71 -20.00 -10.05
C THR A 14 -7.19 -18.75 -9.32
N LEU A 15 -7.27 -17.62 -10.02
CA LEU A 15 -7.87 -16.40 -9.49
C LEU A 15 -9.30 -16.73 -9.05
N LYS A 16 -9.70 -16.29 -7.85
CA LYS A 16 -11.08 -16.50 -7.36
C LYS A 16 -12.06 -15.92 -8.39
N ALA A 17 -13.14 -16.65 -8.65
CA ALA A 17 -14.15 -16.31 -9.66
C ALA A 17 -14.88 -14.97 -9.41
N THR A 18 -14.77 -14.41 -8.21
CA THR A 18 -15.31 -13.09 -7.83
C THR A 18 -14.17 -12.15 -7.49
N PHE A 19 -13.55 -11.57 -8.51
CA PHE A 19 -12.73 -10.37 -8.37
C PHE A 19 -13.60 -9.17 -8.70
N THR A 20 -14.04 -8.43 -7.68
CA THR A 20 -14.74 -7.15 -7.86
C THR A 20 -13.70 -6.03 -7.90
N PRO A 21 -13.58 -5.27 -9.00
CA PRO A 21 -12.76 -4.07 -9.04
C PRO A 21 -13.35 -3.00 -8.10
N GLY A 22 -12.50 -2.29 -7.35
CA GLY A 22 -12.95 -1.24 -6.42
C GLY A 22 -12.89 -1.66 -4.96
N PHE A 23 -11.70 -2.07 -4.50
CA PHE A 23 -11.54 -2.64 -3.16
C PHE A 23 -12.08 -1.74 -2.04
N LEU A 24 -12.00 -0.41 -2.18
CA LEU A 24 -12.53 0.53 -1.19
C LEU A 24 -14.06 0.61 -1.20
N ALA A 25 -14.70 0.46 -2.37
CA ALA A 25 -16.15 0.60 -2.50
C ALA A 25 -16.87 -0.46 -1.66
N ASP A 26 -16.35 -1.70 -1.69
CA ASP A 26 -16.93 -2.87 -1.03
C ASP A 26 -16.58 -2.98 0.47
N MET A 27 -15.75 -2.09 1.02
CA MET A 27 -15.40 -2.12 2.44
C MET A 27 -16.48 -1.47 3.32
N ASP A 28 -16.79 -2.13 4.44
CA ASP A 28 -17.75 -1.67 5.44
C ASP A 28 -17.31 -0.33 6.05
N SER A 29 -18.06 0.72 5.72
CA SER A 29 -17.78 2.11 6.13
C SER A 29 -17.99 2.36 7.63
N ARG A 30 -18.56 1.41 8.38
CA ARG A 30 -18.70 1.50 9.84
C ARG A 30 -17.38 1.28 10.57
N VAL A 31 -16.42 0.64 9.91
CA VAL A 31 -15.05 0.52 10.43
C VAL A 31 -14.37 1.87 10.26
N ALA A 32 -13.99 2.52 11.37
CA ALA A 32 -13.37 3.85 11.36
C ALA A 32 -12.15 3.93 10.41
N PHE A 33 -11.40 2.84 10.33
CA PHE A 33 -10.27 2.66 9.40
C PHE A 33 -10.68 2.72 7.91
N VAL A 34 -11.80 2.12 7.54
CA VAL A 34 -12.33 2.16 6.16
C VAL A 34 -12.81 3.56 5.80
N LYS A 35 -13.47 4.24 6.75
CA LYS A 35 -13.88 5.64 6.57
C LYS A 35 -12.66 6.53 6.31
N ALA A 36 -11.60 6.38 7.12
CA ALA A 36 -10.34 7.12 6.93
C ALA A 36 -9.71 6.83 5.55
N MET A 37 -9.68 5.57 5.11
CA MET A 37 -9.17 5.24 3.77
C MET A 37 -10.00 5.85 2.64
N LYS A 38 -11.34 5.86 2.75
CA LYS A 38 -12.21 6.50 1.75
C LYS A 38 -11.98 8.02 1.70
N THR A 39 -11.83 8.67 2.85
CA THR A 39 -11.48 10.10 2.94
C THR A 39 -10.13 10.36 2.29
N ASN A 40 -9.08 9.62 2.66
CA ASN A 40 -7.74 9.79 2.10
C ASN A 40 -7.72 9.55 0.58
N TYR A 41 -8.47 8.55 0.09
CA TYR A 41 -8.59 8.31 -1.35
C TYR A 41 -9.15 9.53 -2.06
N ARG A 42 -10.26 10.09 -1.54
CA ARG A 42 -10.90 11.26 -2.11
C ARG A 42 -9.97 12.46 -2.12
N GLU A 43 -9.32 12.77 -1.01
CA GLU A 43 -8.37 13.88 -0.90
C GLU A 43 -7.25 13.75 -1.94
N ILE A 44 -6.66 12.56 -2.06
CA ILE A 44 -5.63 12.29 -3.06
C ILE A 44 -6.18 12.47 -4.47
N THR A 45 -7.37 11.94 -4.78
CA THR A 45 -7.93 12.10 -6.14
C THR A 45 -8.31 13.54 -6.45
N ASP A 46 -8.77 14.31 -5.46
CA ASP A 46 -9.11 15.72 -5.59
C ASP A 46 -7.83 16.54 -5.89
N ASP A 47 -6.73 16.29 -5.17
CA ASP A 47 -5.41 16.90 -5.43
C ASP A 47 -4.87 16.57 -6.84
N LEU A 48 -5.27 15.43 -7.40
CA LEU A 48 -4.86 14.99 -8.73
C LEU A 48 -5.75 15.54 -9.86
N GLY A 49 -6.71 16.41 -9.54
CA GLY A 49 -7.65 17.01 -10.50
C GLY A 49 -9.06 16.41 -10.49
N GLY A 50 -9.44 15.71 -9.41
CA GLY A 50 -10.73 15.05 -9.25
C GLY A 50 -10.79 13.65 -9.88
N GLU A 51 -11.50 12.71 -9.23
CA GLU A 51 -11.52 11.30 -9.63
C GLU A 51 -11.93 11.08 -11.10
N ASP A 52 -12.93 11.82 -11.58
CA ASP A 52 -13.48 11.67 -12.94
C ASP A 52 -12.48 12.03 -14.04
N SER A 53 -11.51 12.91 -13.76
CA SER A 53 -10.45 13.27 -14.71
C SER A 53 -9.31 12.24 -14.75
N LEU A 54 -9.24 11.32 -13.79
CA LEU A 54 -8.16 10.35 -13.69
C LEU A 54 -8.40 9.15 -14.60
N SER A 55 -7.35 8.75 -15.32
CA SER A 55 -7.33 7.48 -16.04
C SER A 55 -7.50 6.30 -15.07
N HIS A 56 -8.02 5.19 -15.58
CA HIS A 56 -8.22 3.97 -14.78
C HIS A 56 -6.94 3.55 -14.03
N VAL A 57 -5.79 3.58 -14.70
CA VAL A 57 -4.50 3.23 -14.10
C VAL A 57 -4.18 4.15 -12.92
N LYS A 58 -4.39 5.47 -13.06
CA LYS A 58 -4.10 6.43 -12.00
C LYS A 58 -5.04 6.24 -10.80
N ARG A 59 -6.31 5.91 -11.04
CA ARG A 59 -7.26 5.53 -9.97
C ARG A 59 -6.81 4.28 -9.21
N VAL A 60 -6.32 3.25 -9.92
CA VAL A 60 -5.78 2.03 -9.30
C VAL A 60 -4.53 2.34 -8.48
N LEU A 61 -3.62 3.19 -8.97
CA LEU A 61 -2.42 3.59 -8.22
C LEU A 61 -2.79 4.35 -6.94
N ALA A 62 -3.74 5.29 -7.01
CA ALA A 62 -4.24 6.01 -5.83
C ALA A 62 -4.87 5.06 -4.80
N GLN A 63 -5.66 4.08 -5.27
CA GLN A 63 -6.18 3.00 -4.43
C GLN A 63 -5.07 2.21 -3.71
N LYS A 64 -4.02 1.81 -4.43
CA LYS A 64 -2.89 1.07 -3.82
C LYS A 64 -2.07 1.92 -2.87
N PHE A 65 -1.94 3.21 -3.15
CA PHE A 65 -1.26 4.15 -2.28
C PHE A 65 -1.98 4.23 -0.92
N VAL A 66 -3.29 4.47 -0.92
CA VAL A 66 -4.10 4.52 0.31
C VAL A 66 -3.99 3.23 1.11
N TRP A 67 -4.09 2.08 0.44
CA TRP A 67 -3.97 0.77 1.09
C TRP A 67 -2.62 0.57 1.78
N LEU A 68 -1.52 0.87 1.08
CA LEU A 68 -0.17 0.70 1.62
C LEU A 68 0.10 1.67 2.78
N SER A 69 -0.40 2.92 2.71
CA SER A 69 -0.34 3.85 3.83
C SER A 69 -1.03 3.27 5.07
N ALA A 70 -2.20 2.67 4.88
CA ALA A 70 -2.98 2.10 5.98
C ALA A 70 -2.29 0.87 6.60
N ILE A 71 -1.63 0.03 5.77
CA ILE A 71 -0.77 -1.07 6.24
C ILE A 71 0.41 -0.54 7.05
N LEU A 72 1.12 0.48 6.55
CA LEU A 72 2.27 1.06 7.23
C LEU A 72 1.88 1.60 8.61
N THR A 73 0.80 2.37 8.69
CA THR A 73 0.29 2.88 9.98
C THR A 73 -0.06 1.75 10.96
N THR A 74 -0.62 0.64 10.45
CA THR A 74 -0.92 -0.53 11.30
C THR A 74 0.35 -1.18 11.83
N ILE A 75 1.34 -1.40 10.98
CA ILE A 75 2.63 -1.97 11.36
C ILE A 75 3.33 -1.06 12.38
N GLU A 76 3.32 0.25 12.17
CA GLU A 76 3.89 1.25 13.08
C GLU A 76 3.20 1.25 14.44
N ALA A 77 1.87 1.21 14.47
CA ALA A 77 1.10 1.13 15.70
C ALA A 77 1.32 -0.18 16.46
N ASP A 78 1.43 -1.30 15.76
CA ASP A 78 1.67 -2.58 16.41
C ASP A 78 3.11 -2.68 16.93
N MET A 79 4.09 -2.12 16.21
CA MET A 79 5.48 -2.00 16.68
C MET A 79 5.62 -1.06 17.89
N SER A 80 4.88 0.05 17.92
CA SER A 80 4.96 1.03 19.01
C SER A 80 4.28 0.52 20.29
N ASN A 81 3.19 -0.23 20.14
CA ASN A 81 2.48 -0.86 21.25
C ASN A 81 3.07 -2.21 21.70
N GLY A 82 4.17 -2.66 21.07
CA GLY A 82 4.83 -3.93 21.41
C GLY A 82 4.03 -5.18 21.04
N LYS A 83 3.00 -5.06 20.18
CA LYS A 83 2.21 -6.20 19.68
C LYS A 83 2.99 -7.06 18.70
N ILE A 84 3.91 -6.44 17.96
CA ILE A 84 4.86 -7.14 17.08
C ILE A 84 6.28 -6.68 17.38
N ASP A 85 7.23 -7.60 17.26
CA ASP A 85 8.64 -7.30 17.44
C ASP A 85 9.18 -6.41 16.29
N LYS A 86 9.92 -5.37 16.66
CA LYS A 86 10.44 -4.37 15.72
C LYS A 86 11.48 -4.98 14.77
N ALA A 87 12.38 -5.83 15.28
CA ALA A 87 13.44 -6.42 14.46
C ALA A 87 12.85 -7.33 13.38
N THR A 88 11.78 -8.04 13.71
CA THR A 88 11.06 -8.92 12.80
C THR A 88 10.19 -8.16 11.80
N ALA A 89 9.52 -7.07 12.21
CA ALA A 89 8.62 -6.30 11.37
C ALA A 89 9.31 -5.29 10.44
N MET A 90 10.55 -4.87 10.76
CA MET A 90 11.28 -3.82 10.03
C MET A 90 11.41 -4.10 8.53
N GLY A 91 11.69 -5.35 8.14
CA GLY A 91 11.84 -5.72 6.73
C GLY A 91 10.57 -5.51 5.90
N SER A 92 9.42 -5.89 6.45
CA SER A 92 8.11 -5.69 5.80
C SER A 92 7.71 -4.22 5.77
N TRP A 93 8.03 -3.47 6.83
CA TRP A 93 7.81 -2.02 6.89
C TRP A 93 8.61 -1.29 5.80
N VAL A 94 9.93 -1.55 5.69
CA VAL A 94 10.79 -0.93 4.66
C VAL A 94 10.30 -1.25 3.24
N GLN A 95 9.91 -2.50 2.97
CA GLN A 95 9.36 -2.88 1.66
C GLN A 95 8.08 -2.13 1.32
N SER A 96 7.18 -1.99 2.30
CA SER A 96 5.91 -1.26 2.13
C SER A 96 6.17 0.23 1.90
N LEU A 97 7.11 0.83 2.64
CA LEU A 97 7.51 2.22 2.49
C LEU A 97 8.12 2.49 1.10
N ASN A 98 9.00 1.61 0.63
CA ASN A 98 9.59 1.72 -0.70
C ASN A 98 8.54 1.62 -1.81
N ALA A 99 7.59 0.69 -1.67
CA ALA A 99 6.48 0.56 -2.61
C ALA A 99 5.59 1.82 -2.60
N LEU A 100 5.27 2.35 -1.41
CA LEU A 100 4.48 3.56 -1.27
C LEU A 100 5.17 4.77 -1.91
N SER A 101 6.47 4.96 -1.68
CA SER A 101 7.28 6.02 -2.28
C SER A 101 7.25 5.95 -3.82
N GLY A 102 7.41 4.75 -4.38
CA GLY A 102 7.32 4.53 -5.83
C GLY A 102 5.93 4.81 -6.41
N LEU A 103 4.85 4.61 -5.64
CA LEU A 103 3.50 5.03 -6.01
C LEU A 103 3.35 6.55 -5.93
N ALA A 104 3.89 7.18 -4.88
CA ALA A 104 3.82 8.64 -4.68
C ALA A 104 4.42 9.39 -5.87
N SER A 105 5.62 9.00 -6.30
CA SER A 105 6.28 9.61 -7.47
C SER A 105 5.47 9.45 -8.76
N LYS A 106 4.75 8.33 -8.92
CA LYS A 106 3.88 8.11 -10.10
C LYS A 106 2.58 8.90 -10.05
N LEU A 107 2.09 9.20 -8.84
CA LEU A 107 0.87 10.00 -8.67
C LEU A 107 1.14 11.49 -8.90
N GLY A 108 2.37 11.96 -8.70
CA GLY A 108 2.75 13.35 -8.95
C GLY A 108 3.49 14.00 -7.80
N LEU A 109 4.03 13.22 -6.85
CA LEU A 109 4.91 13.75 -5.82
C LEU A 109 6.21 14.23 -6.48
N GLU A 110 6.33 15.54 -6.65
CA GLU A 110 7.55 16.19 -7.10
C GLU A 110 8.48 16.48 -5.91
N ARG A 111 9.77 16.17 -6.08
CA ARG A 111 10.79 16.54 -5.09
C ARG A 111 10.93 18.06 -5.06
N LYS A 112 10.39 18.72 -4.03
CA LYS A 112 10.79 20.08 -3.67
C LYS A 112 12.13 20.01 -2.95
N THR A 113 13.19 20.54 -3.55
CA THR A 113 14.52 20.61 -2.94
C THR A 113 14.47 21.61 -1.77
N GLY A 114 14.05 21.14 -0.60
CA GLY A 114 14.15 21.89 0.65
C GLY A 114 15.56 21.78 1.21
N SER A 115 16.05 22.89 1.79
CA SER A 115 17.18 22.85 2.74
C SER A 115 16.90 21.75 3.77
N THR A 116 17.86 20.87 4.04
CA THR A 116 17.79 19.81 5.07
C THR A 116 18.46 20.30 6.36
N PRO A 117 17.81 21.16 7.18
CA PRO A 117 18.44 21.75 8.36
C PRO A 117 18.72 20.72 9.46
N TRP A 118 17.90 19.67 9.60
CA TRP A 118 18.03 18.69 10.67
C TRP A 118 19.22 17.73 10.51
N VAL A 119 19.70 17.49 9.28
CA VAL A 119 20.91 16.68 9.04
C VAL A 119 22.17 17.48 9.39
N ARG A 120 22.13 18.81 9.33
CA ARG A 120 23.25 19.67 9.69
C ARG A 120 23.50 19.76 11.20
N SER A 121 22.47 19.52 12.03
CA SER A 121 22.58 19.57 13.49
C SER A 121 23.11 18.29 14.14
N LEU A 122 23.50 17.28 13.35
CA LEU A 122 24.04 16.00 13.81
C LEU A 122 25.55 15.84 13.54
N LYS A 123 26.25 16.93 13.18
CA LYS A 123 27.72 17.00 13.11
C LYS A 123 28.24 17.79 14.30
#